data_AF-A0A3C0MAH6-F1
#
_entry.id   AF-A0A3C0MAH6-F1
#
_cell.length_a   1.000
_cell.length_b   1.000
_cell.length_c   1.000
_cell.angle_alpha   90.00
_cell.angle_beta   90.00
_cell.angle_gamma   90.00
#
_symmetry.space_group_name_H-M   'P 1'
#
loop_
_entity.id
_entity.type
_entity.pdbx_description
1 polymer ?
#
loop_
_entity_poly.entity_id
_entity_poly.type
_entity_poly.pdbx_seq_one_letter_code
_entity_poly.pdbx_strand_id
1 'polypeptide(L)'
;MSGLESIGFGAPWVLAALAILPAIWWLLKVTPPAPKQVFFPAIRLLLGLNPTDQTPAKTPLWLLILRLAAAAAIIIALSDPFVAPDDLGAGKGPVVIAVDNGWAAANRWDERVDTMRQIAQRAERTNRPLIIIPTAESDVVPELRATTGADAQGAIKAVSPQPFDVNRAKALEALRRFKLAPGA
;
A
#
# COMPACT_ATOMS: atom_id res chain seq x y z
N MET A 1 -5.36 -23.57 -14.21
CA MET A 1 -5.03 -22.61 -15.28
C MET A 1 -5.25 -21.24 -14.68
N SER A 2 -4.17 -20.47 -14.55
CA SER A 2 -4.02 -19.36 -13.63
C SER A 2 -5.13 -18.32 -13.74
N GLY A 3 -5.86 -18.12 -12.64
CA GLY A 3 -6.72 -16.96 -12.49
C GLY A 3 -5.85 -15.72 -12.55
N LEU A 4 -6.08 -14.87 -13.54
CA LEU A 4 -5.68 -13.47 -13.46
C LEU A 4 -6.56 -12.86 -12.37
N GLU A 5 -6.14 -13.02 -11.12
CA GLU A 5 -6.72 -12.27 -10.02
C GLU A 5 -6.60 -10.78 -10.37
N SER A 6 -7.70 -10.05 -10.24
CA SER A 6 -7.76 -8.65 -10.63
C SER A 6 -6.78 -7.85 -9.76
N ILE A 7 -5.72 -7.33 -10.37
CA ILE A 7 -4.80 -6.41 -9.72
C ILE A 7 -5.41 -5.01 -9.79
N GLY A 8 -5.71 -4.45 -8.62
CA GLY A 8 -6.18 -3.08 -8.44
C GLY A 8 -5.05 -2.15 -7.98
N PHE A 9 -5.28 -0.85 -8.14
CA PHE A 9 -4.39 0.21 -7.65
C PHE A 9 -5.20 1.21 -6.84
N GLY A 10 -4.77 1.51 -5.61
CA GLY A 10 -5.44 2.47 -4.73
C GLY A 10 -5.39 3.91 -5.26
N ALA A 11 -4.31 4.29 -5.95
CA ALA A 11 -4.12 5.61 -6.54
C ALA A 11 -3.71 5.50 -8.02
N PRO A 12 -4.63 5.18 -8.94
CA PRO A 12 -4.29 4.88 -10.34
C PRO A 12 -3.68 6.07 -11.09
N TRP A 13 -3.97 7.31 -10.68
CA TRP A 13 -3.35 8.52 -11.27
C TRP A 13 -1.84 8.59 -11.03
N VAL A 14 -1.32 7.96 -9.98
CA VAL A 14 0.13 7.90 -9.71
C VAL A 14 0.85 7.14 -10.83
N LEU A 15 0.21 6.15 -11.45
CA LEU A 15 0.78 5.43 -12.59
C LEU A 15 1.02 6.35 -13.79
N ALA A 16 0.30 7.47 -13.92
CA ALA A 16 0.59 8.47 -14.95
C ALA A 16 2.00 9.06 -14.82
N ALA A 17 2.61 9.02 -13.62
CA ALA A 17 4.00 9.42 -13.43
C ALA A 17 5.00 8.50 -14.15
N LEU A 18 4.62 7.26 -14.51
CA LEU A 18 5.46 6.41 -15.38
C LEU A 18 5.71 7.07 -16.73
N ALA A 19 4.78 7.90 -17.23
CA ALA A 19 4.97 8.67 -18.47
C ALA A 19 6.07 9.75 -18.35
N ILE A 20 6.53 10.07 -17.14
CA ILE A 20 7.62 11.03 -16.88
C ILE A 20 9.00 10.34 -16.94
N LEU A 21 9.08 9.01 -16.84
CA LEU A 21 10.35 8.25 -16.92
C LEU A 21 11.19 8.57 -18.17
N PRO A 22 10.63 8.73 -19.39
CA PRO A 22 11.39 9.13 -20.57
C PRO A 22 11.99 10.55 -20.44
N ALA A 23 11.30 11.46 -19.76
CA ALA A 23 11.83 12.81 -19.50
C ALA A 23 12.98 12.76 -18.48
N ILE A 24 12.88 11.90 -17.45
CA ILE A 24 13.98 11.66 -16.50
C ILE A 24 15.18 11.04 -17.22
N TRP A 25 14.95 10.08 -18.11
CA TRP A 25 15.98 9.49 -18.97
C TRP A 25 16.69 10.56 -19.80
N TRP A 26 15.92 11.44 -20.42
CA TRP A 26 16.45 12.51 -21.25
C TRP A 26 17.29 13.50 -20.43
N LEU A 27 16.81 13.91 -19.24
CA LEU A 27 17.52 14.79 -18.32
C LEU A 27 18.83 14.18 -17.81
N LEU A 28 18.82 12.88 -17.48
CA LEU A 28 20.03 12.18 -17.01
C LEU A 28 21.03 11.90 -18.11
N LYS A 29 20.59 11.89 -19.37
CA LYS A 29 21.45 11.73 -20.55
C LYS A 29 22.08 13.05 -21.00
N VAL A 30 21.80 14.18 -20.33
CA VAL A 30 22.48 15.45 -20.59
C VAL A 30 23.97 15.25 -20.35
N THR A 31 24.66 14.95 -21.43
CA THR A 31 26.10 14.74 -21.45
C THR A 31 26.70 16.15 -21.47
N PRO A 32 27.70 16.45 -20.62
CA PRO A 32 28.31 17.77 -20.62
C PRO A 32 28.76 18.14 -22.05
N PRO A 33 28.63 19.42 -22.44
CA PRO A 33 29.02 19.87 -23.77
C PRO A 33 30.49 19.50 -24.02
N ALA A 34 30.80 19.18 -25.27
CA ALA A 34 32.14 18.72 -25.65
C ALA A 34 33.23 19.65 -25.09
N PRO A 35 34.33 19.11 -24.53
CA PRO A 35 35.39 19.92 -23.96
C PRO A 35 35.94 20.89 -25.00
N LYS A 36 36.07 22.17 -24.63
CA LYS A 36 36.63 23.20 -25.49
C LYS A 36 38.12 22.94 -25.67
N GLN A 37 38.58 22.81 -26.91
CA GLN A 37 40.00 22.70 -27.22
C GLN A 37 40.65 24.08 -27.12
N VAL A 38 41.63 24.22 -26.24
CA VAL A 38 42.44 25.44 -26.08
C VAL A 38 43.90 25.11 -26.33
N PHE A 39 44.58 25.96 -27.10
CA PHE A 39 46.01 25.85 -27.35
C PHE A 39 46.78 26.16 -26.06
N PHE A 40 47.37 25.13 -25.44
CA PHE A 40 48.17 25.28 -24.22
C PHE A 40 49.67 25.14 -24.55
N PRO A 41 50.43 26.25 -24.74
CA PRO A 41 51.80 26.20 -25.25
C PRO A 41 52.80 25.47 -24.35
N ALA A 42 52.48 25.29 -23.06
CA ALA A 42 53.31 24.55 -22.10
C ALA A 42 53.29 23.01 -22.28
N ILE A 43 52.52 22.48 -23.24
CA ILE A 43 52.53 21.04 -23.63
C ILE A 43 53.94 20.53 -23.94
N ARG A 44 54.85 21.42 -24.39
CA ARG A 44 56.25 21.07 -24.65
C ARG A 44 57.00 20.53 -23.42
N LEU A 45 56.58 20.89 -22.21
CA LEU A 45 57.17 20.38 -20.96
C LEU A 45 56.66 18.98 -20.58
N LEU A 46 55.59 18.50 -21.24
CA LEU A 46 54.93 17.23 -20.95
C LEU A 46 55.23 16.13 -22.00
N LEU A 47 56.12 16.41 -22.97
CA LEU A 47 56.46 15.57 -24.14
C LEU A 47 57.10 14.19 -23.84
N GLY A 48 57.10 13.73 -22.59
CA GLY A 48 57.57 12.40 -22.18
C GLY A 48 56.63 11.64 -21.24
N LEU A 49 55.45 12.19 -20.94
CA LEU A 49 54.44 11.54 -20.10
C LEU A 49 53.47 10.75 -20.97
N ASN A 50 53.33 9.45 -20.70
CA ASN A 50 52.28 8.63 -21.30
C ASN A 50 50.92 9.17 -20.84
N PRO A 51 50.09 9.72 -21.74
CA PRO A 51 48.77 10.20 -21.35
C PRO A 51 47.94 8.98 -20.92
N THR A 52 47.57 8.92 -19.65
CA THR A 52 46.47 8.03 -19.25
C THR A 52 45.21 8.75 -19.68
N ASP A 53 44.58 8.26 -20.75
CA ASP A 53 43.27 8.76 -21.18
C ASP A 53 42.32 8.69 -19.97
N GLN A 54 42.00 9.86 -19.41
CA GLN A 54 40.87 10.00 -18.50
C GLN A 54 39.63 9.97 -19.37
N THR A 55 39.17 8.75 -19.66
CA THR A 55 37.98 8.50 -20.47
C THR A 55 36.82 9.32 -19.90
N PRO A 56 36.09 10.08 -20.73
CA PRO A 56 34.89 10.76 -20.28
C PRO A 56 33.97 9.74 -19.62
N ALA A 57 33.57 10.00 -18.37
CA ALA A 57 32.70 9.13 -17.60
C ALA A 57 31.31 9.07 -18.26
N LYS A 58 31.16 8.28 -19.32
CA LYS A 58 29.85 7.93 -19.87
C LYS A 58 29.14 7.09 -18.82
N THR A 59 27.95 7.51 -18.43
CA THR A 59 27.09 6.69 -17.58
C THR A 59 26.81 5.37 -18.32
N PRO A 60 27.19 4.21 -17.77
CA PRO A 60 26.94 2.94 -18.43
C PRO A 60 25.43 2.68 -18.48
N LEU A 61 24.95 2.15 -19.61
CA LEU A 61 23.51 1.99 -19.89
C LEU A 61 22.80 1.13 -18.82
N TRP A 62 23.49 0.17 -18.21
CA TRP A 62 22.93 -0.67 -17.15
C TRP A 62 22.58 0.13 -15.88
N LEU A 63 23.40 1.13 -15.50
CA LEU A 63 23.08 2.00 -14.35
C LEU A 63 21.84 2.84 -14.62
N LEU A 64 21.67 3.26 -15.87
CA LEU A 64 20.51 4.01 -16.30
C LEU A 64 19.24 3.15 -16.29
N ILE A 65 19.30 1.90 -16.78
CA ILE A 65 18.19 0.94 -16.69
C ILE A 65 17.83 0.67 -15.23
N LEU A 66 18.83 0.42 -14.37
CA LEU A 66 18.61 0.20 -12.95
C LEU A 66 17.92 1.39 -12.28
N ARG A 67 18.31 2.61 -12.63
CA ARG A 67 17.72 3.83 -12.09
C ARG A 67 16.26 4.02 -12.52
N LEU A 68 15.95 3.73 -13.79
CA LEU A 68 14.57 3.76 -14.29
C LEU A 68 13.72 2.65 -13.67
N ALA A 69 14.27 1.46 -13.49
CA ALA A 69 13.59 0.35 -12.83
C ALA A 69 13.29 0.68 -11.36
N ALA A 70 14.25 1.26 -10.63
CA ALA A 70 14.03 1.72 -9.26
C ALA A 70 12.95 2.81 -9.18
N ALA A 71 12.98 3.80 -10.07
CA ALA A 71 11.95 4.83 -10.14
C ALA A 71 10.57 4.24 -10.47
N ALA A 72 10.48 3.30 -11.41
CA ALA A 72 9.24 2.61 -11.73
C ALA A 72 8.70 1.80 -10.55
N ALA A 73 9.57 1.06 -9.84
CA ALA A 73 9.19 0.31 -8.64
C ALA A 73 8.65 1.24 -7.54
N ILE A 74 9.26 2.41 -7.35
CA ILE A 74 8.76 3.43 -6.41
C ILE A 74 7.37 3.92 -6.84
N ILE A 75 7.17 4.25 -8.12
CA ILE A 75 5.88 4.72 -8.63
C ILE A 75 4.78 3.65 -8.45
N ILE A 76 5.10 2.40 -8.78
CA ILE A 76 4.20 1.26 -8.59
C ILE A 76 3.88 1.08 -7.10
N ALA A 77 4.88 1.14 -6.21
CA ALA A 77 4.65 1.05 -4.77
C ALA A 77 3.75 2.20 -4.26
N LEU A 78 3.97 3.42 -4.73
CA LEU A 78 3.16 4.60 -4.37
C LEU A 78 1.73 4.52 -4.92
N SER A 79 1.49 3.75 -5.99
CA SER A 79 0.14 3.54 -6.52
C SER A 79 -0.73 2.60 -5.68
N ASP A 80 -0.18 2.03 -4.60
CA ASP A 80 -0.82 1.06 -3.71
C ASP A 80 -1.39 -0.15 -4.49
N PRO A 81 -0.52 -1.03 -5.04
CA PRO A 81 -0.95 -2.19 -5.81
C PRO A 81 -1.50 -3.27 -4.87
N PHE A 82 -2.65 -3.83 -5.19
CA PHE A 82 -3.25 -4.89 -4.40
C PHE A 82 -3.92 -5.95 -5.27
N VAL A 83 -3.99 -7.16 -4.73
CA VAL A 83 -4.74 -8.25 -5.32
C VAL A 83 -6.13 -8.26 -4.68
N ALA A 84 -7.17 -8.21 -5.49
CA ALA A 84 -8.56 -8.17 -5.02
C ALA A 84 -9.22 -9.55 -5.13
N PRO A 85 -9.44 -10.28 -4.01
CA PRO A 85 -10.51 -11.26 -3.92
C PRO A 85 -11.85 -10.51 -3.81
N ASP A 86 -12.94 -11.16 -4.24
CA ASP A 86 -14.30 -10.62 -4.41
C ASP A 86 -14.71 -9.45 -3.50
N ASP A 87 -15.43 -8.52 -4.13
CA ASP A 87 -15.96 -7.27 -3.60
C ASP A 87 -16.58 -7.42 -2.20
N LEU A 88 -16.62 -6.34 -1.40
CA LEU A 88 -17.25 -6.30 -0.06
C LEU A 88 -18.80 -6.42 -0.11
N GLY A 89 -19.32 -7.18 -1.07
CA GLY A 89 -20.71 -7.20 -1.51
C GLY A 89 -21.08 -5.96 -2.33
N ALA A 90 -22.12 -6.07 -3.16
CA ALA A 90 -22.62 -4.99 -4.03
C ALA A 90 -23.25 -3.78 -3.30
N GLY A 91 -23.13 -3.68 -1.97
CA GLY A 91 -23.76 -2.64 -1.17
C GLY A 91 -22.89 -1.39 -0.99
N LYS A 92 -23.51 -0.21 -0.94
CA LYS A 92 -22.85 1.08 -0.64
C LYS A 92 -22.83 1.45 0.85
N GLY A 93 -23.54 0.69 1.69
CA GLY A 93 -23.69 0.97 3.12
C GLY A 93 -22.43 0.63 3.94
N PRO A 94 -22.42 0.90 5.26
CA PRO A 94 -21.29 0.56 6.12
C PRO A 94 -20.95 -0.93 6.08
N VAL A 95 -19.67 -1.25 6.25
CA VAL A 95 -19.14 -2.61 6.35
C VAL A 95 -19.14 -3.01 7.82
N VAL A 96 -19.83 -4.10 8.15
CA VAL A 96 -19.89 -4.61 9.53
C VAL A 96 -19.09 -5.90 9.60
N ILE A 97 -18.08 -5.92 10.48
CA ILE A 97 -17.30 -7.12 10.80
C ILE A 97 -17.81 -7.67 12.14
N ALA A 98 -18.48 -8.81 12.10
CA ALA A 98 -18.75 -9.60 13.30
C ALA A 98 -17.59 -10.56 13.56
N VAL A 99 -16.95 -10.44 14.73
CA VAL A 99 -15.71 -11.16 15.06
C VAL A 99 -15.99 -12.12 16.21
N ASP A 100 -15.96 -13.41 15.89
CA ASP A 100 -15.94 -14.44 16.93
C ASP A 100 -14.62 -14.39 17.68
N ASN A 101 -14.67 -13.80 18.88
CA ASN A 101 -13.54 -13.61 19.79
C ASN A 101 -13.70 -14.34 21.12
N GLY A 102 -14.53 -15.39 21.17
CA GLY A 102 -14.63 -16.28 22.33
C GLY A 102 -13.43 -17.24 22.47
N TRP A 103 -13.45 -18.09 23.48
CA TRP A 103 -12.33 -18.96 23.86
C TRP A 103 -11.83 -19.85 22.70
N ALA A 104 -12.76 -20.36 21.88
CA ALA A 104 -12.45 -21.24 20.76
C ALA A 104 -11.70 -20.53 19.61
N ALA A 105 -11.71 -19.19 19.57
CA ALA A 105 -11.06 -18.42 18.52
C ALA A 105 -9.57 -18.17 18.78
N ALA A 106 -9.07 -18.42 19.99
CA ALA A 106 -7.71 -18.08 20.41
C ALA A 106 -6.62 -18.76 19.55
N ASN A 107 -6.85 -19.99 19.08
CA ASN A 107 -5.88 -20.77 18.32
C ASN A 107 -5.52 -20.20 16.94
N ARG A 108 -6.42 -19.41 16.34
CA ARG A 108 -6.27 -18.81 14.99
C ARG A 108 -6.54 -17.31 15.03
N TRP A 109 -6.22 -16.67 16.16
CA TRP A 109 -6.52 -15.26 16.35
C TRP A 109 -5.78 -14.36 15.36
N ASP A 110 -4.50 -14.65 15.11
CA ASP A 110 -3.68 -13.86 14.19
C ASP A 110 -4.27 -13.86 12.76
N GLU A 111 -4.75 -15.02 12.28
CA GLU A 111 -5.43 -15.12 10.98
C GLU A 111 -6.69 -14.26 10.90
N ARG A 112 -7.45 -14.17 12.01
CA ARG A 112 -8.64 -13.30 12.09
C ARG A 112 -8.25 -11.84 12.09
N VAL A 113 -7.19 -11.47 12.83
CA VAL A 113 -6.65 -10.10 12.85
C VAL A 113 -6.21 -9.67 11.45
N ASP A 114 -5.51 -10.53 10.72
CA ASP A 114 -5.08 -10.25 9.36
C ASP A 114 -6.27 -10.13 8.40
N THR A 115 -7.28 -10.99 8.57
CA THR A 115 -8.53 -10.89 7.80
C THR A 115 -9.26 -9.56 8.06
N MET A 116 -9.37 -9.14 9.33
CA MET A 116 -9.98 -7.85 9.69
C MET A 116 -9.23 -6.67 9.08
N ARG A 117 -7.89 -6.70 9.09
CA ARG A 117 -7.05 -5.66 8.46
C ARG A 117 -7.30 -5.57 6.95
N GLN A 118 -7.40 -6.72 6.28
CA GLN A 118 -7.71 -6.75 4.83
C GLN A 118 -9.09 -6.15 4.54
N ILE A 119 -10.10 -6.48 5.34
CA ILE A 119 -11.45 -5.92 5.18
C ILE A 119 -11.43 -4.40 5.43
N ALA A 120 -10.70 -3.93 6.44
CA ALA A 120 -10.56 -2.50 6.74
C ALA A 120 -9.93 -1.72 5.57
N GLN A 121 -8.85 -2.26 4.97
CA GLN A 121 -8.23 -1.66 3.78
C GLN A 121 -9.21 -1.56 2.61
N ARG A 122 -10.05 -2.59 2.39
CA ARG A 122 -11.07 -2.58 1.34
C ARG A 122 -12.19 -1.55 1.62
N ALA A 123 -12.61 -1.42 2.88
CA ALA A 123 -13.59 -0.43 3.29
C ALA A 123 -13.09 1.00 3.06
N GLU A 124 -11.81 1.26 3.34
CA GLU A 124 -11.16 2.55 3.04
C GLU A 124 -11.20 2.89 1.55
N ARG A 125 -10.80 1.95 0.69
CA ARG A 125 -10.77 2.16 -0.77
C ARG A 125 -12.15 2.42 -1.37
N THR A 126 -13.18 1.83 -0.79
CA THR A 126 -14.58 2.03 -1.20
C THR A 126 -15.24 3.21 -0.49
N ASN A 127 -14.50 3.94 0.36
CA ASN A 127 -14.97 5.04 1.20
C ASN A 127 -16.22 4.66 2.04
N ARG A 128 -16.24 3.41 2.53
CA ARG A 128 -17.34 2.85 3.32
C ARG A 128 -16.94 2.84 4.80
N PRO A 129 -17.80 3.35 5.70
CA PRO A 129 -17.54 3.25 7.14
C PRO A 129 -17.45 1.79 7.59
N LEU A 130 -16.53 1.51 8.51
CA LEU A 130 -16.30 0.19 9.10
C LEU A 130 -16.84 0.15 10.53
N ILE A 131 -17.48 -0.96 10.91
CA ILE A 131 -17.94 -1.22 12.28
C ILE A 131 -17.45 -2.61 12.67
N ILE A 132 -16.78 -2.73 13.82
CA ILE A 132 -16.27 -4.00 14.33
C ILE A 132 -17.08 -4.39 15.58
N ILE A 133 -17.59 -5.62 15.60
CA ILE A 133 -18.47 -6.13 16.65
C ILE A 133 -17.89 -7.44 17.19
N PRO A 134 -17.31 -7.45 18.39
CA PRO A 134 -16.92 -8.70 19.06
C PRO A 134 -18.19 -9.48 19.45
N THR A 135 -18.16 -10.81 19.34
CA THR A 135 -19.30 -11.68 19.68
C THR A 135 -19.12 -12.42 21.00
N ALA A 136 -17.97 -12.36 21.68
CA ALA A 136 -17.79 -12.98 22.99
C ALA A 136 -18.81 -12.45 24.00
N GLU A 137 -19.32 -13.33 24.84
CA GLU A 137 -20.17 -12.96 25.97
C GLU A 137 -19.40 -12.00 26.89
N SER A 138 -20.04 -10.88 27.22
CA SER A 138 -19.45 -9.82 28.03
C SER A 138 -20.55 -9.07 28.75
N ASP A 139 -20.39 -8.83 30.04
CA ASP A 139 -21.30 -8.01 30.83
C ASP A 139 -21.26 -6.53 30.41
N VAL A 140 -20.15 -6.12 29.78
CA VAL A 140 -19.99 -4.80 29.17
C VAL A 140 -20.54 -4.83 27.75
N VAL A 141 -21.54 -3.99 27.47
CA VAL A 141 -22.04 -3.78 26.11
C VAL A 141 -20.95 -3.06 25.30
N PRO A 142 -20.46 -3.64 24.19
CA PRO A 142 -19.47 -2.96 23.36
C PRO A 142 -20.09 -1.68 22.78
N GLU A 143 -19.45 -0.54 23.02
CA GLU A 143 -19.80 0.70 22.37
C GLU A 143 -19.38 0.61 20.91
N LEU A 144 -20.35 0.38 20.03
CA LEU A 144 -20.08 0.33 18.59
C LEU A 144 -19.77 1.72 18.09
N ARG A 145 -18.73 1.84 17.27
CA ARG A 145 -18.34 3.08 16.62
C ARG A 145 -18.08 2.80 15.15
N ALA A 146 -18.59 3.69 14.31
CA ALA A 146 -18.21 3.72 12.90
C ALA A 146 -16.84 4.38 12.79
N THR A 147 -15.92 3.74 12.09
CA THR A 147 -14.56 4.21 11.85
C THR A 147 -14.24 4.17 10.36
N THR A 148 -13.22 4.90 9.93
CA THR A 148 -12.61 4.72 8.61
C THR A 148 -11.78 3.44 8.61
N GLY A 149 -11.45 2.90 7.42
CA GLY A 149 -10.53 1.78 7.32
C GLY A 149 -9.10 2.16 7.72
N ALA A 150 -8.71 3.42 7.51
CA ALA A 150 -7.44 3.98 7.97
C ALA A 150 -7.30 3.99 9.51
N ASP A 151 -8.36 4.39 10.22
CA ASP A 151 -8.36 4.49 11.69
C ASP A 151 -8.73 3.17 12.40
N ALA A 152 -9.14 2.15 11.65
CA ALA A 152 -9.60 0.87 12.17
C ALA A 152 -8.53 0.07 12.95
N GLN A 153 -7.24 0.38 12.78
CA GLN A 153 -6.16 -0.35 13.48
C GLN A 153 -6.30 -0.30 15.01
N GLY A 154 -6.73 0.83 15.56
CA GLY A 154 -6.98 0.95 17.00
C GLY A 154 -8.12 0.03 17.45
N ALA A 155 -9.22 0.01 16.69
CA ALA A 155 -10.37 -0.83 16.96
C ALA A 155 -10.05 -2.33 16.82
N ILE A 156 -9.28 -2.73 15.80
CA ILE A 156 -8.83 -4.12 15.60
C ILE A 156 -7.97 -4.60 16.78
N LYS A 157 -7.03 -3.77 17.24
CA LYS A 157 -6.17 -4.09 18.39
C LYS A 157 -6.92 -4.15 19.72
N ALA A 158 -8.01 -3.41 19.83
CA ALA A 158 -8.87 -3.43 21.01
C ALA A 158 -9.69 -4.74 21.13
N VAL A 159 -9.87 -5.47 20.03
CA VAL A 159 -10.47 -6.80 20.07
C VAL A 159 -9.40 -7.84 20.38
N SER A 160 -9.64 -8.63 21.43
CA SER A 160 -8.81 -9.77 21.82
C SER A 160 -9.67 -11.01 22.02
N PRO A 161 -9.07 -12.21 21.99
CA PRO A 161 -9.73 -13.42 22.47
C PRO A 161 -10.13 -13.25 23.92
N GLN A 162 -11.33 -13.70 24.25
CA GLN A 162 -11.91 -13.69 25.59
C GLN A 162 -12.10 -15.13 26.08
N PRO A 163 -12.04 -15.37 27.40
CA PRO A 163 -12.23 -16.71 27.97
C PRO A 163 -13.69 -17.18 27.95
N PHE A 164 -14.62 -16.37 27.42
CA PHE A 164 -16.04 -16.64 27.39
C PHE A 164 -16.48 -17.25 26.05
N ASP A 165 -17.69 -17.83 26.01
CA ASP A 165 -18.28 -18.34 24.77
C ASP A 165 -18.84 -17.20 23.89
N VAL A 166 -19.22 -17.51 22.65
CA VAL A 166 -19.78 -16.54 21.70
C VAL A 166 -21.29 -16.38 21.86
N ASN A 167 -21.77 -15.15 21.97
CA ASN A 167 -23.17 -14.78 21.93
C ASN A 167 -23.48 -13.85 20.75
N ARG A 168 -23.77 -14.46 19.61
CA ARG A 168 -24.11 -13.75 18.36
C ARG A 168 -25.45 -13.02 18.42
N ALA A 169 -26.39 -13.48 19.25
CA ALA A 169 -27.69 -12.82 19.43
C ALA A 169 -27.52 -11.46 20.11
N LYS A 170 -26.72 -11.41 21.19
CA LYS A 170 -26.38 -10.17 21.90
C LYS A 170 -25.61 -9.19 21.00
N ALA A 171 -24.69 -9.69 20.18
CA ALA A 171 -23.98 -8.90 19.18
C ALA A 171 -24.95 -8.29 18.13
N LEU A 172 -25.93 -9.07 17.65
CA LEU A 172 -26.95 -8.59 16.71
C LEU A 172 -27.87 -7.54 17.36
N GLU A 173 -28.23 -7.70 18.63
CA GLU A 173 -29.00 -6.69 19.36
C GLU A 173 -28.23 -5.39 19.57
N ALA A 174 -26.92 -5.47 19.86
CA ALA A 174 -26.05 -4.30 19.90
C ALA A 174 -26.02 -3.58 18.54
N LEU A 175 -25.92 -4.34 17.44
CA LEU A 175 -25.98 -3.79 16.09
C LEU A 175 -27.34 -3.16 15.76
N ARG A 176 -28.46 -3.76 16.17
CA ARG A 176 -29.80 -3.19 15.95
C ARG A 176 -30.01 -1.88 16.72
N ARG A 177 -29.44 -1.78 17.93
CA ARG A 177 -29.46 -0.55 18.74
C ARG A 177 -28.57 0.53 18.15
N PHE A 178 -27.43 0.15 17.60
CA PHE A 178 -26.57 1.02 16.82
C PHE A 178 -27.25 1.31 15.47
N LYS A 179 -28.19 2.27 15.46
CA LYS A 179 -28.94 2.68 14.26
C LYS A 179 -27.96 2.89 13.11
N LEU A 180 -27.86 1.90 12.23
CA LEU A 180 -27.13 2.03 10.98
C LEU A 180 -27.89 3.11 10.20
N ALA A 181 -27.25 4.25 9.94
CA ALA A 181 -27.84 5.25 9.07
C ALA A 181 -28.20 4.53 7.76
N PRO A 182 -29.49 4.52 7.34
CA PRO A 182 -29.87 3.89 6.09
C PRO A 182 -29.07 4.59 4.97
N GLY A 183 -28.41 3.79 4.14
CA GLY A 183 -27.53 4.28 3.08
C GLY A 183 -28.20 5.34 2.22
N ALA A 184 -27.53 6.49 2.08
CA ALA A 184 -27.77 7.46 1.02
C ALA A 184 -27.09 6.99 -0.27
#